data_AF-A0A4Y9RRZ1-F1
#
_entry.id   AF-A0A4Y9RRZ1-F1
#
_cell.length_a   1.000
_cell.length_b   1.000
_cell.length_c   1.000
_cell.angle_alpha   90.00
_cell.angle_beta   90.00
_cell.angle_gamma   90.00
#
_symmetry.space_group_name_H-M   'P 1'
#
loop_
_entity.id
_entity.type
_entity.pdbx_description
1 polymer ?
#
loop_
_entity_poly.entity_id
_entity_poly.type
_entity_poly.pdbx_seq_one_letter_code
_entity_poly.pdbx_strand_id
1 'polypeptide(L)'
;MRRSRSDRPIRLSGRPRGFTLVEIVIVIVLTSVIAAVVAVFITKPVQGYVDASRRAELTDAADTALRRIGRDLRLALPNSVRNAGDKCIEFIPTTTGGRYRAQCSTQPCPATEDALDFTTADTAFDVLGGLNSAPSRGDYIVINNTGSGTSDAYAAGNTVRTTVGTGATAARIPLSPAFQFGYESPSNHFFVVPGTDQAVSYVCSNPGVDSAGSGTGILYRISGYGFVAAPTGCQAIDPSTTPVLAKNVSQCSFSYAANSAPSVFQRYAIVSLRLTLAQSNEAVSLIHQVHVSNVP
;
A
#
# COMPACT_ATOMS: atom_id res chain seq x y z
N MET A 1 -63.80 93.01 22.55
CA MET A 1 -62.34 92.83 22.36
C MET A 1 -62.03 91.35 22.08
N ARG A 2 -61.31 91.10 20.98
CA ARG A 2 -60.28 90.05 20.74
C ARG A 2 -60.61 88.53 20.83
N ARG A 3 -60.55 87.91 19.62
CA ARG A 3 -59.86 86.67 19.16
C ARG A 3 -60.16 85.31 19.85
N SER A 4 -60.43 84.27 19.04
CA SER A 4 -59.37 83.33 18.58
C SER A 4 -59.92 82.25 17.62
N ARG A 5 -59.19 81.99 16.52
CA ARG A 5 -59.31 80.80 15.66
C ARG A 5 -58.81 79.55 16.43
N SER A 6 -59.29 78.37 16.06
CA SER A 6 -58.50 77.12 16.20
C SER A 6 -58.86 76.13 15.09
N ASP A 7 -57.81 75.66 14.41
CA ASP A 7 -57.79 74.67 13.33
C ASP A 7 -58.08 73.23 13.81
N ARG A 8 -58.67 72.46 12.89
CA ARG A 8 -58.64 71.00 12.55
C ARG A 8 -58.19 69.96 13.61
N PRO A 9 -58.72 68.71 13.50
CA PRO A 9 -57.86 67.68 12.90
C PRO A 9 -58.58 66.68 11.96
N ILE A 10 -57.82 66.22 10.97
CA ILE A 10 -58.05 65.04 10.15
C ILE A 10 -57.90 63.80 11.05
N ARG A 11 -58.85 62.87 11.04
CA ARG A 11 -58.68 61.52 11.60
C ARG A 11 -58.90 60.49 10.50
N LEU A 12 -57.81 60.00 9.92
CA LEU A 12 -57.74 58.69 9.29
C LEU A 12 -57.40 57.68 10.39
N SER A 13 -58.38 56.89 10.83
CA SER A 13 -58.12 55.67 11.59
C SER A 13 -58.69 54.49 10.83
N GLY A 14 -57.87 53.87 9.98
CA GLY A 14 -58.16 52.53 9.48
C GLY A 14 -58.07 51.55 10.65
N ARG A 15 -59.18 50.87 10.96
CA ARG A 15 -59.16 49.70 11.86
C ARG A 15 -58.24 48.63 11.24
N PRO A 16 -57.32 48.01 12.00
CA PRO A 16 -56.63 46.82 11.49
C PRO A 16 -57.69 45.75 11.23
N ARG A 17 -57.86 45.37 9.95
CA ARG A 17 -58.69 44.25 9.55
C ARG A 17 -57.91 42.98 9.92
N GLY A 18 -58.48 42.14 10.79
CA GLY A 18 -57.92 40.83 11.11
C GLY A 18 -58.03 39.86 9.93
N PHE A 19 -57.13 38.87 9.90
CA PHE A 19 -57.10 37.79 8.90
C PHE A 19 -58.40 36.96 8.93
N THR A 20 -58.89 36.57 7.76
CA THR A 20 -60.07 35.69 7.65
C THR A 20 -59.66 34.21 7.69
N LEU A 21 -60.57 33.32 8.12
CA LEU A 21 -60.31 31.87 8.13
C LEU A 21 -59.96 31.35 6.73
N VAL A 22 -60.62 31.87 5.70
CA VAL A 22 -60.35 31.51 4.29
C VAL A 22 -58.94 31.91 3.87
N GLU A 23 -58.48 33.09 4.30
CA GLU A 23 -57.13 33.58 4.01
C GLU A 23 -56.06 32.69 4.67
N ILE A 24 -56.28 32.23 5.90
CA ILE A 24 -55.37 31.30 6.58
C ILE A 24 -55.35 29.93 5.88
N VAL A 25 -56.50 29.39 5.47
CA VAL A 25 -56.58 28.11 4.76
C VAL A 25 -55.82 28.16 3.43
N ILE A 26 -56.01 29.23 2.63
CA ILE A 26 -55.31 29.41 1.36
C ILE A 26 -53.79 29.50 1.58
N VAL A 27 -53.34 30.22 2.61
CA VAL A 27 -51.91 30.34 2.93
C VAL A 27 -51.31 28.97 3.29
N ILE A 28 -51.98 28.16 4.10
CA ILE A 28 -51.48 26.83 4.48
C ILE A 28 -51.39 25.91 3.24
N VAL A 29 -52.42 25.91 2.39
CA VAL A 29 -52.42 25.11 1.16
C VAL A 29 -51.30 25.55 0.22
N LEU A 30 -51.18 26.85 -0.07
CA LEU A 30 -50.14 27.37 -0.96
C LEU A 30 -48.72 27.11 -0.42
N THR A 31 -48.49 27.32 0.88
CA THR A 31 -47.19 27.05 1.50
C THR A 31 -46.83 25.57 1.45
N SER A 32 -47.79 24.65 1.65
CA SER A 32 -47.55 23.21 1.51
C SER A 32 -47.16 22.79 0.08
N VAL A 33 -47.81 23.36 -0.95
CA VAL A 33 -47.47 23.07 -2.35
C VAL A 33 -46.07 23.56 -2.68
N ILE A 34 -45.73 24.79 -2.26
CA ILE A 34 -44.39 25.37 -2.48
C ILE A 34 -43.33 24.55 -1.74
N ALA A 35 -43.58 24.18 -0.48
CA ALA A 35 -42.66 23.37 0.31
C ALA A 35 -42.40 22.00 -0.34
N ALA A 36 -43.42 21.34 -0.90
CA ALA A 36 -43.26 20.07 -1.61
C ALA A 36 -42.41 20.23 -2.87
N VAL A 37 -42.62 21.29 -3.66
CA VAL A 37 -41.81 21.59 -4.84
C VAL A 37 -40.35 21.84 -4.45
N VAL A 38 -40.11 22.69 -3.45
CA VAL A 38 -38.77 23.02 -2.96
C VAL A 38 -38.05 21.76 -2.44
N ALA A 39 -38.75 20.86 -1.73
CA ALA A 39 -38.17 19.62 -1.23
C ALA A 39 -37.61 18.74 -2.36
N VAL A 40 -38.32 18.59 -3.48
CA VAL A 40 -37.85 17.80 -4.63
C VAL A 40 -36.64 18.46 -5.30
N PHE A 41 -36.62 19.79 -5.37
CA PHE A 41 -35.52 20.53 -5.99
C PHE A 41 -34.24 20.55 -5.14
N ILE A 42 -34.34 20.50 -3.82
CA ILE A 42 -33.17 20.49 -2.91
C ILE A 42 -32.60 19.08 -2.72
N THR A 43 -33.45 18.05 -2.68
CA THR A 43 -33.01 16.67 -2.39
C THR A 43 -32.04 16.12 -3.42
N LYS A 44 -32.28 16.33 -4.72
CA LYS A 44 -31.40 15.81 -5.78
C LYS A 44 -29.99 16.41 -5.77
N PRO A 45 -29.80 17.75 -5.69
CA PRO A 45 -28.46 18.33 -5.55
C PRO A 45 -27.71 17.87 -4.30
N VAL A 46 -28.42 17.74 -3.16
CA VAL A 46 -27.81 17.26 -1.92
C VAL A 46 -27.36 15.80 -2.04
N GLN A 47 -28.21 14.93 -2.61
CA GLN A 47 -27.84 13.54 -2.90
C GLN A 47 -26.65 13.45 -3.85
N GLY A 48 -26.66 14.22 -4.94
CA GLY A 48 -25.54 14.27 -5.88
C GLY A 48 -24.23 14.74 -5.25
N TYR A 49 -24.28 15.71 -4.33
CA TYR A 49 -23.10 16.14 -3.57
C TYR A 49 -22.57 15.02 -2.66
N VAL A 50 -23.46 14.32 -1.94
CA VAL A 50 -23.08 13.20 -1.07
C VAL A 50 -22.47 12.04 -1.87
N ASP A 51 -23.06 11.69 -3.01
CA ASP A 51 -22.56 10.62 -3.86
C ASP A 51 -21.21 10.99 -4.50
N ALA A 52 -21.04 12.25 -4.93
CA ALA A 52 -19.75 12.74 -5.42
C ALA A 52 -18.67 12.71 -4.33
N SER A 53 -19.00 13.11 -3.10
CA SER A 53 -18.08 13.02 -1.95
C SER A 53 -17.68 11.58 -1.66
N ARG A 54 -18.65 10.65 -1.62
CA ARG A 54 -18.39 9.23 -1.38
C ARG A 54 -17.48 8.63 -2.45
N ARG A 55 -17.75 8.94 -3.73
CA ARG A 55 -16.91 8.48 -4.83
C ARG A 55 -15.49 9.02 -4.74
N ALA A 56 -15.31 10.27 -4.32
CA ALA A 56 -13.99 10.86 -4.11
C ALA A 56 -13.23 10.13 -3.00
N GLU A 57 -13.88 9.86 -1.85
CA GLU A 57 -13.28 9.11 -0.73
C GLU A 57 -12.88 7.68 -1.14
N LEU A 58 -13.75 6.95 -1.85
CA LEU A 58 -13.45 5.60 -2.35
C LEU A 58 -12.29 5.61 -3.34
N THR A 59 -12.22 6.62 -4.21
CA THR A 59 -11.13 6.76 -5.19
C THR A 59 -9.81 7.04 -4.50
N ASP A 60 -9.77 7.97 -3.55
CA ASP A 60 -8.57 8.33 -2.80
C ASP A 60 -8.04 7.16 -1.95
N ALA A 61 -8.94 6.44 -1.26
CA ALA A 61 -8.58 5.26 -0.51
C ALA A 61 -7.99 4.15 -1.39
N ALA A 62 -8.61 3.89 -2.55
CA ALA A 62 -8.13 2.88 -3.49
C ALA A 62 -6.77 3.27 -4.11
N ASP A 63 -6.60 4.52 -4.55
CA ASP A 63 -5.35 5.01 -5.13
C ASP A 63 -4.22 5.03 -4.10
N THR A 64 -4.49 5.49 -2.87
CA THR A 64 -3.51 5.47 -1.78
C THR A 64 -3.05 4.05 -1.46
N ALA A 65 -3.98 3.09 -1.37
CA ALA A 65 -3.65 1.69 -1.14
C ALA A 65 -2.79 1.11 -2.27
N LEU A 66 -3.20 1.30 -3.53
CA LEU A 66 -2.47 0.79 -4.69
C LEU A 66 -1.09 1.42 -4.84
N ARG A 67 -0.95 2.73 -4.59
CA ARG A 67 0.35 3.42 -4.60
C ARG A 67 1.26 2.97 -3.48
N ARG A 68 0.72 2.65 -2.30
CA ARG A 68 1.50 2.08 -1.20
C ARG A 68 2.05 0.71 -1.59
N ILE A 69 1.20 -0.18 -2.11
CA ILE A 69 1.65 -1.50 -2.61
C ILE A 69 2.71 -1.32 -3.71
N GLY A 70 2.48 -0.41 -4.66
CA GLY A 70 3.42 -0.17 -5.75
C GLY A 70 4.77 0.37 -5.29
N ARG A 71 4.82 1.19 -4.24
CA ARG A 71 6.10 1.63 -3.65
C ARG A 71 6.84 0.47 -2.98
N ASP A 72 6.15 -0.37 -2.23
CA ASP A 72 6.79 -1.50 -1.55
C ASP A 72 7.28 -2.54 -2.58
N LEU A 73 6.51 -2.81 -3.64
CA LEU A 73 6.91 -3.73 -4.74
C LEU A 73 8.13 -3.25 -5.54
N ARG A 74 8.32 -1.94 -5.68
CA ARG A 74 9.53 -1.40 -6.35
C ARG A 74 10.81 -1.67 -5.56
N LEU A 75 10.68 -1.91 -4.26
CA LEU A 75 11.77 -2.26 -3.36
C LEU A 75 11.82 -3.78 -3.12
N ALA A 76 11.11 -4.58 -3.90
CA ALA A 76 11.19 -6.03 -3.78
C ALA A 76 12.58 -6.53 -4.18
N LEU A 77 13.08 -7.50 -3.42
CA LEU A 77 14.26 -8.28 -3.74
C LEU A 77 14.03 -8.92 -5.13
N PRO A 78 15.02 -8.85 -6.04
CA PRO A 78 14.92 -9.48 -7.36
C PRO A 78 14.48 -10.93 -7.26
N ASN A 79 13.56 -11.36 -8.13
CA ASN A 79 13.03 -12.73 -8.17
C ASN A 79 12.33 -13.22 -6.89
N SER A 80 11.92 -12.32 -5.98
CA SER A 80 11.15 -12.68 -4.76
C SER A 80 9.63 -12.48 -4.88
N VAL A 81 9.17 -11.75 -5.90
CA VAL A 81 7.75 -11.46 -6.08
C VAL A 81 7.03 -12.71 -6.59
N ARG A 82 5.93 -13.10 -5.94
CA ARG A 82 5.12 -14.25 -6.34
C ARG A 82 3.67 -14.12 -5.89
N ASN A 83 2.76 -14.77 -6.63
CA ASN A 83 1.39 -14.94 -6.18
C ASN A 83 1.35 -16.13 -5.20
N ALA A 84 1.11 -15.87 -3.91
CA ALA A 84 0.86 -16.92 -2.92
C ALA A 84 -0.59 -17.47 -2.98
N GLY A 85 -1.46 -16.80 -3.73
CA GLY A 85 -2.86 -17.16 -3.99
C GLY A 85 -3.58 -16.07 -4.81
N ASP A 86 -4.85 -16.28 -5.16
CA ASP A 86 -5.58 -15.38 -6.10
C ASP A 86 -5.86 -13.96 -5.56
N LYS A 87 -5.79 -13.79 -4.24
CA LYS A 87 -6.14 -12.56 -3.51
C LYS A 87 -4.96 -12.01 -2.72
N CYS A 88 -3.75 -12.48 -3.01
CA CYS A 88 -2.56 -12.01 -2.33
C CYS A 88 -1.33 -11.98 -3.22
N ILE A 89 -0.47 -11.00 -2.95
CA ILE A 89 0.84 -10.85 -3.55
C ILE A 89 1.88 -10.85 -2.44
N GLU A 90 2.96 -11.60 -2.64
CA GLU A 90 4.03 -11.80 -1.68
C GLU A 90 5.37 -11.41 -2.30
N PHE A 91 6.26 -10.82 -1.48
CA PHE A 91 7.61 -10.45 -1.89
C PHE A 91 8.50 -10.26 -0.65
N ILE A 92 9.82 -10.24 -0.85
CA ILE A 92 10.80 -9.87 0.18
C ILE A 92 11.17 -8.41 -0.07
N PRO A 93 10.97 -7.46 0.86
CA PRO A 93 11.37 -6.07 0.69
C PRO A 93 12.88 -5.92 0.93
N THR A 94 13.45 -4.90 0.32
CA THR A 94 14.83 -4.45 0.55
C THR A 94 14.82 -3.02 1.05
N THR A 95 15.77 -2.66 1.90
CA THR A 95 15.97 -1.26 2.36
C THR A 95 17.15 -0.60 1.68
N THR A 96 18.19 -1.39 1.38
CA THR A 96 19.38 -0.92 0.70
C THR A 96 20.05 -2.08 -0.01
N GLY A 97 21.12 -1.77 -0.73
CA GLY A 97 21.95 -2.71 -1.46
C GLY A 97 23.20 -1.99 -1.93
N GLY A 98 24.24 -2.74 -2.20
CA GLY A 98 25.53 -2.18 -2.55
C GLY A 98 26.34 -3.13 -3.39
N ARG A 99 27.58 -2.75 -3.66
CA ARG A 99 28.54 -3.65 -4.29
C ARG A 99 29.46 -4.24 -3.24
N TYR A 100 29.57 -5.56 -3.18
CA TYR A 100 30.60 -6.18 -2.35
C TYR A 100 31.95 -6.06 -3.04
N ARG A 101 33.02 -6.04 -2.26
CA ARG A 101 34.38 -6.12 -2.77
C ARG A 101 34.62 -7.55 -3.27
N ALA A 102 34.86 -7.70 -4.56
CA ALA A 102 35.19 -8.98 -5.18
C ALA A 102 36.72 -9.24 -5.25
N GLN A 103 37.53 -8.18 -5.16
CA GLN A 103 38.98 -8.26 -5.28
C GLN A 103 39.67 -7.25 -4.36
N CYS A 104 40.89 -7.59 -3.96
CA CYS A 104 41.81 -6.77 -3.18
C CYS A 104 43.08 -6.49 -4.00
N SER A 105 43.86 -5.51 -3.58
CA SER A 105 45.06 -5.04 -4.29
C SER A 105 46.21 -6.05 -4.33
N THR A 106 46.29 -6.92 -3.31
CA THR A 106 47.34 -7.94 -3.15
C THR A 106 46.74 -9.21 -2.55
N GLN A 107 47.37 -10.37 -2.79
CA GLN A 107 46.94 -11.66 -2.23
C GLN A 107 48.00 -12.18 -1.24
N PRO A 108 47.63 -12.59 -0.02
CA PRO A 108 46.26 -12.58 0.55
C PRO A 108 45.75 -11.16 0.82
N CYS A 109 44.42 -11.00 0.84
CA CYS A 109 43.80 -9.68 1.02
C CYS A 109 44.22 -9.03 2.35
N PRO A 110 44.60 -7.73 2.34
CA PRO A 110 44.77 -6.96 3.56
C PRO A 110 43.48 -6.90 4.38
N ALA A 111 43.59 -6.80 5.71
CA ALA A 111 42.43 -6.69 6.59
C ALA A 111 41.52 -5.47 6.31
N THR A 112 42.03 -4.47 5.59
CA THR A 112 41.31 -3.26 5.17
C THR A 112 40.68 -3.36 3.77
N GLU A 113 40.86 -4.48 3.08
CA GLU A 113 40.34 -4.74 1.74
C GLU A 113 39.73 -6.14 1.66
N ASP A 114 38.77 -6.40 2.53
CA ASP A 114 38.18 -7.73 2.70
C ASP A 114 37.25 -8.07 1.54
N ALA A 115 37.70 -8.95 0.66
CA ALA A 115 36.93 -9.40 -0.49
C ALA A 115 36.06 -10.60 -0.08
N LEU A 116 34.80 -10.60 -0.51
CA LEU A 116 33.87 -11.67 -0.19
C LEU A 116 34.34 -13.00 -0.80
N ASP A 117 34.54 -14.01 0.05
CA ASP A 117 34.92 -15.37 -0.37
C ASP A 117 33.68 -16.25 -0.64
N PHE A 118 33.66 -16.88 -1.81
CA PHE A 118 32.62 -17.82 -2.24
C PHE A 118 33.06 -19.29 -2.15
N THR A 119 34.35 -19.53 -1.86
CA THR A 119 34.94 -20.88 -1.79
C THR A 119 34.88 -21.48 -0.38
N THR A 120 34.82 -20.63 0.65
CA THR A 120 34.70 -21.04 2.05
C THR A 120 33.65 -20.20 2.78
N ALA A 121 33.32 -20.56 4.02
CA ALA A 121 32.39 -19.79 4.83
C ALA A 121 33.05 -18.49 5.30
N ASP A 122 32.59 -17.37 4.76
CA ASP A 122 33.13 -16.06 5.06
C ASP A 122 32.47 -15.45 6.30
N THR A 123 33.22 -14.64 7.04
CA THR A 123 32.78 -13.97 8.28
C THR A 123 32.50 -12.50 8.09
N ALA A 124 32.99 -11.86 7.02
CA ALA A 124 32.72 -10.46 6.72
C ALA A 124 33.13 -10.12 5.29
N PHE A 125 32.62 -9.03 4.74
CA PHE A 125 33.15 -8.45 3.51
C PHE A 125 33.05 -6.93 3.53
N ASP A 126 33.89 -6.27 2.73
CA ASP A 126 33.83 -4.82 2.57
C ASP A 126 32.89 -4.40 1.44
N VAL A 127 32.26 -3.24 1.61
CA VAL A 127 31.34 -2.62 0.65
C VAL A 127 32.07 -1.58 -0.19
N LEU A 128 31.99 -1.70 -1.51
CA LEU A 128 32.54 -0.71 -2.44
C LEU A 128 31.63 0.53 -2.50
N GLY A 129 32.22 1.70 -2.28
CA GLY A 129 31.51 3.00 -2.30
C GLY A 129 30.74 3.32 -1.02
N GLY A 130 30.59 2.35 -0.11
CA GLY A 130 29.85 2.49 1.14
C GLY A 130 28.32 2.51 0.96
N LEU A 131 27.60 2.25 2.05
CA LEU A 131 26.14 2.36 2.13
C LEU A 131 25.73 3.73 2.70
N ASN A 132 24.54 4.20 2.33
CA ASN A 132 23.97 5.41 2.93
C ASN A 132 23.71 5.25 4.44
N SER A 133 23.39 4.03 4.87
CA SER A 133 23.19 3.64 6.26
C SER A 133 23.72 2.23 6.48
N ALA A 134 24.36 1.99 7.63
CA ALA A 134 24.79 0.65 8.00
C ALA A 134 23.56 -0.24 8.29
N PRO A 135 23.55 -1.52 7.85
CA PRO A 135 22.50 -2.45 8.22
C PRO A 135 22.57 -2.80 9.70
N SER A 136 21.44 -3.15 10.28
CA SER A 136 21.36 -3.56 11.68
C SER A 136 21.72 -5.02 11.86
N ARG A 137 22.22 -5.38 13.03
CA ARG A 137 22.41 -6.79 13.40
C ARG A 137 21.07 -7.54 13.26
N GLY A 138 21.09 -8.68 12.57
CA GLY A 138 19.90 -9.50 12.32
C GLY A 138 19.12 -9.10 11.05
N ASP A 139 19.51 -8.02 10.36
CA ASP A 139 19.12 -7.85 8.95
C ASP A 139 19.72 -8.98 8.11
N TYR A 140 19.15 -9.23 6.95
CA TYR A 140 19.63 -10.28 6.06
C TYR A 140 20.38 -9.69 4.87
N ILE A 141 21.50 -10.29 4.52
CA ILE A 141 22.20 -10.06 3.27
C ILE A 141 21.76 -11.11 2.27
N VAL A 142 21.37 -10.66 1.08
CA VAL A 142 21.01 -11.54 -0.03
C VAL A 142 21.91 -11.27 -1.24
N ILE A 143 22.50 -12.33 -1.80
CA ILE A 143 23.36 -12.27 -3.00
C ILE A 143 22.84 -13.27 -4.02
N ASN A 144 22.72 -12.84 -5.27
CA ASN A 144 22.38 -13.69 -6.42
C ASN A 144 21.07 -14.50 -6.25
N ASN A 145 19.98 -13.85 -5.80
CA ASN A 145 18.68 -14.50 -5.71
C ASN A 145 18.07 -14.72 -7.10
N THR A 146 18.03 -15.97 -7.56
CA THR A 146 17.41 -16.35 -8.84
C THR A 146 15.98 -16.85 -8.67
N GLY A 147 15.50 -17.01 -7.43
CA GLY A 147 14.15 -17.48 -7.13
C GLY A 147 13.93 -18.96 -7.46
N SER A 148 15.01 -19.76 -7.52
CA SER A 148 14.91 -21.20 -7.78
C SER A 148 15.97 -22.02 -7.06
N GLY A 149 15.62 -23.24 -6.64
CA GLY A 149 16.54 -24.19 -6.00
C GLY A 149 17.18 -23.62 -4.73
N THR A 150 18.49 -23.81 -4.57
CA THR A 150 19.26 -23.24 -3.46
C THR A 150 19.48 -21.74 -3.60
N SER A 151 19.22 -21.17 -4.77
CA SER A 151 19.29 -19.73 -5.05
C SER A 151 17.94 -19.03 -4.97
N ASP A 152 16.99 -19.64 -4.26
CA ASP A 152 15.74 -19.00 -3.83
C ASP A 152 15.88 -18.50 -2.40
N ALA A 153 15.76 -17.19 -2.20
CA ALA A 153 15.75 -16.58 -0.88
C ALA A 153 14.64 -17.16 0.01
N TYR A 154 13.50 -17.64 -0.50
CA TYR A 154 12.48 -18.28 0.36
C TYR A 154 12.85 -19.69 0.82
N ALA A 155 13.76 -20.38 0.10
CA ALA A 155 14.05 -21.77 0.39
C ALA A 155 14.73 -21.95 1.75
N ALA A 156 14.36 -23.02 2.45
CA ALA A 156 15.10 -23.51 3.59
C ALA A 156 16.45 -24.07 3.12
N GLY A 157 17.55 -23.72 3.80
CA GLY A 157 18.90 -24.15 3.38
C GLY A 157 19.40 -23.52 2.08
N ASN A 158 18.87 -22.36 1.70
CA ASN A 158 19.38 -21.60 0.57
C ASN A 158 20.84 -21.16 0.79
N THR A 159 21.54 -20.88 -0.30
CA THR A 159 22.94 -20.43 -0.33
C THR A 159 23.06 -18.95 -0.71
N VAL A 160 21.98 -18.19 -0.59
CA VAL A 160 21.89 -16.80 -1.05
C VAL A 160 21.62 -15.81 0.07
N ARG A 161 21.13 -16.26 1.23
CA ARG A 161 20.73 -15.40 2.35
C ARG A 161 21.40 -15.81 3.66
N THR A 162 22.02 -14.84 4.33
CA THR A 162 22.51 -14.96 5.71
C THR A 162 22.21 -13.70 6.52
N THR A 163 22.50 -13.71 7.82
CA THR A 163 22.25 -12.59 8.74
C THR A 163 23.49 -11.74 8.98
N VAL A 164 23.28 -10.43 9.10
CA VAL A 164 24.27 -9.44 9.49
C VAL A 164 24.67 -9.63 10.95
N GLY A 165 25.98 -9.71 11.20
CA GLY A 165 26.60 -9.83 12.50
C GLY A 165 26.71 -8.51 13.27
N THR A 166 27.41 -8.54 14.41
CA THR A 166 27.66 -7.36 15.24
C THR A 166 28.74 -6.46 14.62
N GLY A 167 28.56 -5.14 14.72
CA GLY A 167 29.59 -4.18 14.29
C GLY A 167 29.55 -3.83 12.79
N ALA A 168 28.40 -4.04 12.13
CA ALA A 168 28.21 -3.59 10.76
C ALA A 168 28.38 -2.08 10.64
N THR A 169 29.04 -1.65 9.56
CA THR A 169 29.22 -0.25 9.20
C THR A 169 28.76 -0.03 7.76
N ALA A 170 28.78 1.22 7.30
CA ALA A 170 28.51 1.53 5.90
C ALA A 170 29.53 0.88 4.93
N ALA A 171 30.74 0.58 5.40
CA ALA A 171 31.84 0.09 4.57
C ALA A 171 32.17 -1.40 4.77
N ARG A 172 31.61 -2.04 5.81
CA ARG A 172 31.93 -3.43 6.16
C ARG A 172 30.73 -4.14 6.77
N ILE A 173 30.45 -5.34 6.24
CA ILE A 173 29.33 -6.17 6.66
C ILE A 173 29.88 -7.46 7.30
N PRO A 174 29.84 -7.59 8.63
CA PRO A 174 30.07 -8.86 9.29
C PRO A 174 28.90 -9.80 9.07
N LEU A 175 29.18 -11.09 8.95
CA LEU A 175 28.21 -12.19 8.79
C LEU A 175 28.19 -13.03 10.06
N SER A 176 26.99 -13.38 10.52
CA SER A 176 26.83 -14.24 11.70
C SER A 176 25.57 -15.08 11.53
N PRO A 177 25.66 -16.40 11.31
CA PRO A 177 26.89 -17.19 11.28
C PRO A 177 27.77 -16.87 10.06
N ALA A 178 29.03 -17.34 10.09
CA ALA A 178 29.86 -17.39 8.89
C ALA A 178 29.11 -18.14 7.78
N PHE A 179 29.19 -17.66 6.55
CA PHE A 179 28.32 -18.12 5.48
C PHE A 179 29.06 -18.21 4.15
N GLN A 180 28.86 -19.30 3.43
CA GLN A 180 29.35 -19.47 2.07
C GLN A 180 28.21 -19.21 1.09
N PHE A 181 28.29 -18.12 0.35
CA PHE A 181 27.35 -17.87 -0.74
C PHE A 181 27.62 -18.83 -1.89
N GLY A 182 26.57 -19.35 -2.51
CA GLY A 182 26.71 -20.40 -3.54
C GLY A 182 27.31 -19.88 -4.85
N TYR A 183 27.04 -18.63 -5.19
CA TYR A 183 27.42 -18.03 -6.46
C TYR A 183 27.58 -16.52 -6.34
N GLU A 184 28.57 -15.98 -7.04
CA GLU A 184 28.72 -14.54 -7.26
C GLU A 184 27.51 -13.97 -8.01
N SER A 185 27.15 -12.73 -7.67
CA SER A 185 26.19 -11.96 -8.48
C SER A 185 26.89 -11.39 -9.74
N PRO A 186 26.22 -11.30 -10.90
CA PRO A 186 26.86 -10.87 -12.16
C PRO A 186 27.50 -9.46 -12.15
N SER A 187 27.13 -8.60 -11.20
CA SER A 187 27.63 -7.23 -11.08
C SER A 187 28.18 -6.91 -9.69
N ASN A 188 28.48 -7.94 -8.89
CA ASN A 188 28.93 -7.85 -7.51
C ASN A 188 27.95 -7.13 -6.57
N HIS A 189 26.64 -7.26 -6.79
CA HIS A 189 25.59 -6.65 -5.97
C HIS A 189 25.18 -7.55 -4.82
N PHE A 190 24.81 -6.91 -3.72
CA PHE A 190 24.06 -7.54 -2.63
C PHE A 190 22.89 -6.64 -2.24
N PHE A 191 21.88 -7.26 -1.62
CA PHE A 191 20.70 -6.58 -1.11
C PHE A 191 20.60 -6.79 0.40
N VAL A 192 20.06 -5.79 1.09
CA VAL A 192 19.75 -5.85 2.52
C VAL A 192 18.24 -5.95 2.70
N VAL A 193 17.82 -7.01 3.38
CA VAL A 193 16.42 -7.27 3.76
C VAL A 193 16.28 -7.02 5.26
N PRO A 194 15.35 -6.17 5.71
CA PRO A 194 15.18 -5.89 7.14
C PRO A 194 14.80 -7.13 7.93
N GLY A 195 15.48 -7.34 9.05
CA GLY A 195 15.24 -8.49 9.93
C GLY A 195 13.83 -8.51 10.53
N THR A 196 13.21 -7.34 10.67
CA THR A 196 11.86 -7.15 11.20
C THR A 196 10.75 -7.39 10.16
N ASP A 197 11.00 -7.04 8.90
CA ASP A 197 9.98 -7.17 7.84
C ASP A 197 10.02 -8.51 7.12
N GLN A 198 11.19 -9.14 6.96
CA GLN A 198 11.36 -10.46 6.35
C GLN A 198 10.56 -10.59 5.04
N ALA A 199 9.58 -11.49 4.92
CA ALA A 199 8.65 -11.47 3.80
C ALA A 199 7.43 -10.56 4.10
N VAL A 200 6.91 -9.90 3.06
CA VAL A 200 5.71 -9.05 3.11
C VAL A 200 4.63 -9.66 2.22
N SER A 201 3.40 -9.68 2.71
CA SER A 201 2.23 -10.13 1.95
C SER A 201 1.13 -9.09 2.02
N TYR A 202 0.54 -8.75 0.87
CA TYR A 202 -0.73 -8.03 0.82
C TYR A 202 -1.85 -9.03 0.61
N VAL A 203 -2.85 -9.02 1.49
CA VAL A 203 -3.94 -10.01 1.47
C VAL A 203 -5.29 -9.31 1.49
N CYS A 204 -6.12 -9.62 0.51
CA CYS A 204 -7.51 -9.21 0.46
C CYS A 204 -8.40 -10.26 1.15
N SER A 205 -8.85 -9.94 2.36
CA SER A 205 -9.72 -10.80 3.15
C SER A 205 -11.18 -10.52 2.84
N ASN A 206 -11.96 -11.60 2.62
CA ASN A 206 -13.42 -11.58 2.47
C ASN A 206 -13.99 -10.49 1.54
N PRO A 207 -13.43 -10.26 0.32
CA PRO A 207 -14.02 -9.30 -0.61
C PRO A 207 -15.43 -9.76 -1.01
N GLY A 208 -16.37 -8.83 -0.99
CA GLY A 208 -17.79 -9.09 -1.22
C GLY A 208 -18.60 -7.81 -1.03
N VAL A 209 -19.91 -7.88 -1.20
CA VAL A 209 -20.83 -6.74 -1.03
C VAL A 209 -21.96 -7.17 -0.10
N ASP A 210 -22.28 -6.34 0.89
CA ASP A 210 -23.40 -6.56 1.80
C ASP A 210 -24.75 -6.14 1.18
N SER A 211 -25.85 -6.36 1.90
CA SER A 211 -27.19 -5.98 1.43
C SER A 211 -27.40 -4.46 1.29
N ALA A 212 -26.52 -3.64 1.86
CA ALA A 212 -26.55 -2.19 1.75
C ALA A 212 -25.67 -1.68 0.59
N GLY A 213 -25.08 -2.58 -0.21
CA GLY A 213 -24.20 -2.21 -1.32
C GLY A 213 -22.82 -1.74 -0.89
N SER A 214 -22.38 -2.09 0.32
CA SER A 214 -21.05 -1.76 0.85
C SER A 214 -20.12 -2.98 0.83
N GLY A 215 -18.83 -2.74 0.58
CA GLY A 215 -17.85 -3.80 0.52
C GLY A 215 -17.59 -4.43 1.88
N THR A 216 -17.51 -5.77 1.94
CA THR A 216 -17.26 -6.51 3.19
C THR A 216 -15.78 -6.76 3.46
N GLY A 217 -14.95 -6.63 2.43
CA GLY A 217 -13.55 -7.03 2.49
C GLY A 217 -12.63 -5.97 3.08
N ILE A 218 -11.48 -6.45 3.53
CA ILE A 218 -10.41 -5.64 4.09
C ILE A 218 -9.09 -6.06 3.46
N LEU A 219 -8.30 -5.08 3.03
CA LEU A 219 -6.95 -5.27 2.50
C LEU A 219 -5.94 -5.06 3.62
N TYR A 220 -5.16 -6.09 3.89
CA TYR A 220 -4.15 -6.12 4.94
C TYR A 220 -2.73 -6.09 4.36
N ARG A 221 -1.78 -5.55 5.12
CA ARG A 221 -0.34 -5.72 4.90
C ARG A 221 0.25 -6.51 6.05
N ILE A 222 0.76 -7.69 5.77
CA ILE A 222 1.40 -8.59 6.74
C ILE A 222 2.91 -8.54 6.48
N SER A 223 3.72 -8.46 7.53
CA SER A 223 5.19 -8.58 7.43
C SER A 223 5.74 -9.36 8.62
N GLY A 224 7.00 -9.79 8.52
CA GLY A 224 7.74 -10.39 9.64
C GLY A 224 7.36 -11.84 9.96
N TYR A 225 6.70 -12.55 9.05
CA TYR A 225 6.28 -13.95 9.25
C TYR A 225 7.31 -14.98 8.77
N GLY A 226 8.57 -14.58 8.60
CA GLY A 226 9.63 -15.46 8.12
C GLY A 226 9.72 -15.56 6.61
N PHE A 227 10.30 -16.67 6.17
CA PHE A 227 10.49 -16.99 4.77
C PHE A 227 9.92 -18.38 4.51
N VAL A 228 8.79 -18.43 3.83
CA VAL A 228 8.05 -19.67 3.59
C VAL A 228 8.44 -20.20 2.21
N ALA A 229 9.11 -21.35 2.10
CA ALA A 229 9.54 -21.86 0.79
C ALA A 229 8.37 -22.14 -0.15
N ALA A 230 7.32 -22.80 0.34
CA ALA A 230 6.16 -23.21 -0.45
C ALA A 230 4.85 -22.73 0.22
N PRO A 231 4.37 -21.52 -0.10
CA PRO A 231 3.10 -21.03 0.43
C PRO A 231 1.94 -21.86 -0.15
N THR A 232 1.02 -22.29 0.70
CA THR A 232 -0.18 -23.05 0.30
C THR A 232 -1.40 -22.17 0.07
N GLY A 233 -1.24 -20.85 0.18
CA GLY A 233 -2.29 -19.86 0.10
C GLY A 233 -1.81 -18.51 0.64
N CYS A 234 -2.75 -17.57 0.76
CA CYS A 234 -2.47 -16.28 1.37
C CYS A 234 -2.08 -16.43 2.84
N GLN A 235 -1.17 -15.57 3.29
CA GLN A 235 -0.73 -15.54 4.69
C GLN A 235 -1.92 -15.30 5.62
N ALA A 236 -1.89 -15.99 6.77
CA ALA A 236 -2.93 -15.88 7.77
C ALA A 236 -2.97 -14.45 8.34
N ILE A 237 -4.17 -13.93 8.52
CA ILE A 237 -4.41 -12.60 9.08
C ILE A 237 -4.79 -12.76 10.55
N ASP A 238 -4.12 -12.04 11.43
CA ASP A 238 -4.63 -11.72 12.76
C ASP A 238 -5.27 -10.33 12.71
N PRO A 239 -6.62 -10.21 12.71
CA PRO A 239 -7.29 -8.92 12.58
C PRO A 239 -7.00 -7.93 13.72
N SER A 240 -6.49 -8.40 14.86
CA SER A 240 -6.20 -7.56 16.02
C SER A 240 -4.86 -6.82 15.93
N THR A 241 -3.90 -7.38 15.19
CA THR A 241 -2.53 -6.86 15.09
C THR A 241 -2.12 -6.48 13.68
N THR A 242 -2.77 -7.03 12.65
CA THR A 242 -2.36 -6.83 11.26
C THR A 242 -2.78 -5.45 10.75
N PRO A 243 -1.84 -4.64 10.21
CA PRO A 243 -2.15 -3.34 9.62
C PRO A 243 -3.18 -3.41 8.48
N VAL A 244 -4.19 -2.55 8.58
CA VAL A 244 -5.23 -2.37 7.55
C VAL A 244 -4.80 -1.27 6.59
N LEU A 245 -4.85 -1.57 5.29
CA LEU A 245 -4.53 -0.62 4.23
C LEU A 245 -5.79 -0.01 3.58
N ALA A 246 -6.84 -0.82 3.40
CA ALA A 246 -8.14 -0.35 2.91
C ALA A 246 -9.29 -1.21 3.46
N LYS A 247 -10.45 -0.59 3.65
CA LYS A 247 -11.72 -1.24 3.99
C LYS A 247 -12.68 -1.14 2.81
N ASN A 248 -13.86 -1.73 2.94
CA ASN A 248 -14.91 -1.65 1.93
C ASN A 248 -14.52 -2.31 0.60
N VAL A 249 -13.66 -3.34 0.65
CA VAL A 249 -13.20 -4.05 -0.55
C VAL A 249 -14.30 -4.96 -1.06
N SER A 250 -14.81 -4.69 -2.26
CA SER A 250 -15.80 -5.53 -2.92
C SER A 250 -15.16 -6.57 -3.83
N GLN A 251 -14.07 -6.21 -4.50
CA GLN A 251 -13.28 -7.12 -5.33
C GLN A 251 -11.80 -6.76 -5.25
N CYS A 252 -10.96 -7.78 -5.38
CA CYS A 252 -9.53 -7.62 -5.35
C CYS A 252 -8.87 -8.76 -6.10
N SER A 253 -7.92 -8.43 -6.97
CA SER A 253 -7.12 -9.42 -7.69
C SER A 253 -5.71 -8.90 -7.88
N PHE A 254 -4.73 -9.74 -7.57
CA PHE A 254 -3.33 -9.45 -7.82
C PHE A 254 -2.80 -10.51 -8.77
N SER A 255 -2.09 -10.07 -9.80
CA SER A 255 -1.43 -10.98 -10.72
C SER A 255 0.00 -10.53 -10.97
N TYR A 256 0.92 -11.41 -10.60
CA TYR A 256 2.27 -11.39 -11.10
C TYR A 256 2.37 -12.25 -12.36
N ALA A 257 2.63 -11.62 -13.50
CA ALA A 257 3.00 -12.32 -14.71
C ALA A 257 4.54 -12.41 -14.76
N ALA A 258 5.10 -13.42 -14.11
CA ALA A 258 6.39 -13.93 -14.57
C ALA A 258 6.11 -14.52 -15.94
N ASN A 259 6.68 -13.98 -17.01
CA ASN A 259 6.48 -14.60 -18.32
C ASN A 259 6.98 -16.05 -18.17
N SER A 260 6.26 -17.02 -18.68
CA SER A 260 6.51 -18.46 -18.46
C SER A 260 7.75 -19.00 -19.22
N ALA A 261 8.76 -18.16 -19.45
CA ALA A 261 10.05 -18.54 -20.01
C ALA A 261 11.06 -18.80 -18.88
N PRO A 262 11.99 -19.76 -19.04
CA PRO A 262 12.90 -20.19 -17.99
C PRO A 262 13.70 -19.03 -17.37
N SER A 263 13.78 -19.09 -16.04
CA SER A 263 14.16 -18.14 -14.98
C SER A 263 15.48 -17.34 -15.08
N VAL A 264 16.12 -17.20 -16.25
CA VAL A 264 17.47 -16.60 -16.35
C VAL A 264 17.51 -15.28 -17.15
N PHE A 265 16.46 -14.92 -17.90
CA PHE A 265 16.50 -13.74 -18.81
C PHE A 265 15.42 -12.66 -18.62
N GLN A 266 14.56 -12.75 -17.60
CA GLN A 266 13.52 -11.73 -17.39
C GLN A 266 13.98 -10.73 -16.35
N ARG A 267 14.78 -9.76 -16.80
CA ARG A 267 15.27 -8.65 -15.95
C ARG A 267 14.14 -7.76 -15.40
N TYR A 268 12.95 -7.85 -15.99
CA TYR A 268 11.77 -7.09 -15.58
C TYR A 268 10.52 -7.95 -15.63
N ALA A 269 9.61 -7.72 -14.71
CA ALA A 269 8.26 -8.30 -14.71
C ALA A 269 7.22 -7.23 -14.34
N ILE A 270 5.95 -7.53 -14.56
CA ILE A 270 4.84 -6.63 -14.25
C ILE A 270 3.94 -7.30 -13.22
N VAL A 271 3.67 -6.57 -12.14
CA VAL A 271 2.61 -6.88 -11.18
C VAL A 271 1.40 -6.02 -11.54
N SER A 272 0.27 -6.65 -11.83
CA SER A 272 -1.01 -5.96 -12.01
C SER A 272 -1.84 -6.07 -10.74
N LEU A 273 -2.23 -4.92 -10.20
CA LEU A 273 -3.04 -4.79 -9.00
C LEU A 273 -4.40 -4.22 -9.40
N ARG A 274 -5.49 -4.90 -9.06
CA ARG A 274 -6.85 -4.38 -9.22
C ARG A 274 -7.58 -4.39 -7.89
N LEU A 275 -8.13 -3.24 -7.54
CA LEU A 275 -8.86 -3.04 -6.29
C LEU A 275 -10.19 -2.35 -6.59
N THR A 276 -11.28 -2.95 -6.13
CA THR A 276 -12.61 -2.35 -6.18
C THR A 276 -13.09 -2.11 -4.76
N LEU A 277 -13.43 -0.85 -4.46
CA LEU A 277 -14.06 -0.46 -3.20
C LEU A 277 -15.53 -0.11 -3.46
N ALA A 278 -16.42 -0.46 -2.53
CA ALA A 278 -17.85 -0.17 -2.64
C ALA A 278 -18.45 0.34 -1.32
N GLN A 279 -19.33 1.32 -1.38
CA GLN A 279 -20.04 1.83 -0.21
C GLN A 279 -21.40 2.38 -0.63
N SER A 280 -22.48 1.93 0.04
CA SER A 280 -23.84 2.41 -0.20
C SER A 280 -24.26 2.41 -1.68
N ASN A 281 -24.00 1.30 -2.39
CA ASN A 281 -24.23 1.09 -3.83
C ASN A 281 -23.35 1.92 -4.78
N GLU A 282 -22.44 2.75 -4.28
CA GLU A 282 -21.39 3.38 -5.08
C GLU A 282 -20.16 2.46 -5.13
N ALA A 283 -19.52 2.32 -6.29
CA ALA A 283 -18.32 1.49 -6.43
C ALA A 283 -17.28 2.13 -7.35
N VAL A 284 -16.01 1.99 -6.96
CA VAL A 284 -14.85 2.46 -7.73
C VAL A 284 -13.88 1.30 -7.91
N SER A 285 -13.47 1.05 -9.16
CA SER A 285 -12.45 0.05 -9.52
C SER A 285 -11.24 0.76 -10.09
N LEU A 286 -10.07 0.54 -9.50
CA LEU A 286 -8.79 1.02 -10.00
C LEU A 286 -7.88 -0.14 -10.37
N ILE A 287 -7.02 0.11 -11.37
CA ILE A 287 -5.95 -0.79 -11.79
C ILE A 287 -4.63 -0.04 -11.68
N HIS A 288 -3.62 -0.68 -11.10
CA HIS A 288 -2.26 -0.17 -11.04
C HIS A 288 -1.28 -1.25 -11.49
N GLN A 289 -0.39 -0.89 -12.42
CA GLN A 289 0.66 -1.80 -12.90
C GLN A 289 2.02 -1.32 -12.41
N VAL A 290 2.80 -2.24 -11.88
CA VAL A 290 4.09 -1.96 -11.26
C VAL A 290 5.14 -2.80 -11.95
N HIS A 291 6.17 -2.13 -12.49
CA HIS A 291 7.36 -2.81 -12.96
C HIS A 291 8.25 -3.20 -11.79
N VAL A 292 8.69 -4.45 -11.77
CA VAL A 292 9.65 -4.97 -10.78
C VAL A 292 10.93 -5.40 -11.48
N SER A 293 12.08 -5.13 -10.85
CA SER A 293 13.39 -5.55 -11.34
C SER A 293 13.71 -6.94 -10.82
N ASN A 294 14.15 -7.81 -11.72
CA ASN A 294 14.55 -9.20 -11.45
C ASN A 294 16.04 -9.41 -11.77
N VAL A 295 16.83 -8.32 -11.74
CA VAL A 295 18.29 -8.36 -11.87
C VAL A 295 18.90 -8.61 -10.49
N PRO A 296 19.50 -9.79 -10.24
CA PRO A 296 20.04 -10.16 -8.93
C PRO A 296 21.48 -9.67 -8.70
#